data_AF-A0A9E3H6A0-F1
#
_entry.id   AF-A0A9E3H6A0-F1
#
_cell.length_a   1.000
_cell.length_b   1.000
_cell.length_c   1.000
_cell.angle_alpha   90.00
_cell.angle_beta   90.00
_cell.angle_gamma   90.00
#
_symmetry.space_group_name_H-M   'P 1'
#
loop_
_entity.id
_entity.type
_entity.pdbx_description
1 polymer ?
#
loop_
_entity_poly.entity_id
_entity_poly.type
_entity_poly.pdbx_seq_one_letter_code
_entity_poly.pdbx_strand_id
1 'polypeptide(L)'
;MTKYFTVKTIHYSGLTDQLGTQFSRLYSLGCVCQYEYVYTPFSFPRSHGYIGKERLIRKSEKLIFSTFPWIYQLWFTRKVMTKILNLLYKFLYANASSKSNKDEVIANFLGFYNFENQINDDKFKDYKLITIDLHQILESSSITNILHLKHIIEDMSSYPYLIYEFVCTDKMHPFLDRIDFLLKKSELEIFEFSSHKLSENYWKARKEKQIVSGFTTVSDEKIHLVAHIRLGDSISIHLPQKTLYVNGDCVFNSDNESDVKSIEKIFNVDPNRRAVDIYQYKNFLVKTFEIWGRENIFCSIISDGYERTFNVIRNYLKQGKLKLSTTEMRQLQDLEKSLNDDFNDFIRDYSDTSIVSESLDNLLKSIHYLASAKVVIWGTGGFAFYTHKLFKKHDNFSMIFHVKDQSDEIFKEMTNLKFLIHP
;
A
#
# COMPACT_ATOMS: atom_id res chain seq x y z
N MET A 1 19.89 -27.80 13.12
CA MET A 1 18.77 -28.10 12.20
C MET A 1 18.23 -26.77 11.72
N THR A 2 18.09 -26.59 10.41
CA THR A 2 17.51 -25.37 9.83
C THR A 2 16.07 -25.24 10.30
N LYS A 3 15.72 -24.07 10.83
CA LYS A 3 14.34 -23.73 11.22
C LYS A 3 13.76 -22.83 10.16
N TYR A 4 12.53 -23.11 9.75
CA TYR A 4 11.87 -22.36 8.69
C TYR A 4 10.80 -21.43 9.25
N PHE A 5 10.51 -20.36 8.54
CA PHE A 5 9.41 -19.48 8.86
C PHE A 5 8.72 -18.94 7.62
N THR A 6 7.47 -18.53 7.76
CA THR A 6 6.73 -17.79 6.73
C THR A 6 5.97 -16.62 7.36
N VAL A 7 5.39 -15.76 6.52
CA VAL A 7 4.64 -14.58 6.93
C VAL A 7 3.24 -14.63 6.34
N LYS A 8 2.26 -14.31 7.18
CA LYS A 8 0.87 -14.12 6.77
C LYS A 8 0.44 -12.70 7.07
N THR A 9 0.17 -11.94 6.03
CA THR A 9 -0.32 -10.56 6.11
C THR A 9 -1.85 -10.52 6.21
N ILE A 10 -2.36 -9.37 6.62
CA ILE A 10 -3.79 -9.09 6.67
C ILE A 10 -4.31 -8.99 5.23
N HIS A 11 -5.11 -9.97 4.82
CA HIS A 11 -5.59 -10.08 3.44
C HIS A 11 -6.34 -8.84 2.93
N TYR A 12 -6.99 -8.02 3.76
CA TYR A 12 -7.72 -6.82 3.30
C TYR A 12 -6.89 -5.52 3.31
N SER A 13 -5.62 -5.54 3.71
CA SER A 13 -4.77 -4.35 3.60
C SER A 13 -4.24 -4.16 2.18
N GLY A 14 -3.81 -2.94 1.84
CA GLY A 14 -3.25 -2.62 0.52
C GLY A 14 -1.83 -3.16 0.37
N LEU A 15 -1.37 -3.35 -0.87
CA LEU A 15 0.00 -3.80 -1.21
C LEU A 15 1.08 -3.12 -0.35
N THR A 16 1.02 -1.80 -0.24
CA THR A 16 1.93 -0.97 0.56
C THR A 16 2.02 -1.42 2.01
N ASP A 17 0.86 -1.64 2.63
CA ASP A 17 0.79 -2.01 4.04
C ASP A 17 1.20 -3.47 4.23
N GLN A 18 0.73 -4.35 3.35
CA GLN A 18 1.13 -5.76 3.37
C GLN A 18 2.63 -5.95 3.21
N LEU A 19 3.26 -5.31 2.22
CA LEU A 19 4.69 -5.52 1.94
C LEU A 19 5.58 -4.60 2.78
N GLY A 20 5.24 -3.32 2.82
CA GLY A 20 6.04 -2.27 3.45
C GLY A 20 5.94 -2.26 4.97
N THR A 21 4.75 -2.46 5.53
CA THR A 21 4.55 -2.40 6.99
C THR A 21 4.63 -3.78 7.62
N GLN A 22 3.84 -4.73 7.11
CA GLN A 22 3.61 -6.02 7.76
C GLN A 22 4.70 -7.03 7.40
N PHE A 23 4.89 -7.31 6.12
CA PHE A 23 5.83 -8.32 5.66
C PHE A 23 7.26 -7.97 6.03
N SER A 24 7.73 -6.76 5.72
CA SER A 24 9.10 -6.33 6.01
C SER A 24 9.49 -6.58 7.48
N ARG A 25 8.62 -6.20 8.42
CA ARG A 25 8.84 -6.38 9.86
C ARG A 25 8.87 -7.86 10.26
N LEU A 26 7.86 -8.62 9.83
CA LEU A 26 7.74 -10.04 10.20
C LEU A 26 8.83 -10.90 9.54
N TYR A 27 9.22 -10.54 8.32
CA TYR A 27 10.35 -11.15 7.63
C TYR A 27 11.65 -10.88 8.38
N SER A 28 11.95 -9.61 8.68
CA SER A 28 13.16 -9.25 9.43
C SER A 28 13.19 -9.91 10.79
N LEU A 29 12.05 -10.02 11.48
CA LEU A 29 11.94 -10.73 12.75
C LEU A 29 12.37 -12.20 12.63
N GLY A 30 11.87 -12.92 11.62
CA GLY A 30 12.28 -14.31 11.36
C GLY A 30 13.76 -14.43 11.04
N CYS A 31 14.31 -13.50 10.25
CA CYS A 31 15.73 -13.47 9.93
C CYS A 31 16.60 -13.24 11.17
N VAL A 32 16.23 -12.33 12.07
CA VAL A 32 16.98 -12.11 13.32
C VAL A 32 16.89 -13.32 14.25
N CYS A 33 15.76 -14.04 14.23
CA CYS A 33 15.66 -15.34 14.89
C CYS A 33 16.52 -16.44 14.22
N GLN A 34 17.23 -16.13 13.12
CA GLN A 34 18.05 -17.05 12.31
C GLN A 34 17.21 -18.18 11.69
N TYR A 35 15.97 -17.87 11.32
CA TYR A 35 15.12 -18.78 10.58
C TYR A 35 15.28 -18.55 9.08
N GLU A 36 15.14 -19.61 8.29
CA GLU A 36 15.13 -19.55 6.84
C GLU A 36 13.72 -19.30 6.33
N TYR A 37 13.55 -18.27 5.52
CA TYR A 37 12.23 -17.91 5.01
C TYR A 37 11.75 -18.88 3.94
N VAL A 38 10.57 -19.43 4.16
CA VAL A 38 9.79 -20.24 3.23
C VAL A 38 8.65 -19.38 2.74
N TYR A 39 8.58 -19.22 1.42
CA TYR A 39 7.59 -18.35 0.81
C TYR A 39 6.18 -18.93 0.93
N THR A 40 5.24 -18.07 1.32
CA THR A 40 3.80 -18.31 1.16
C THR A 40 3.23 -17.29 0.18
N PRO A 41 2.40 -17.70 -0.80
CA PRO A 41 1.75 -16.80 -1.75
C PRO A 41 1.06 -15.60 -1.06
N PHE A 42 1.42 -14.38 -1.48
CA PHE A 42 0.69 -13.19 -1.09
C PHE A 42 -0.62 -13.07 -1.89
N SER A 43 -1.65 -12.49 -1.26
CA SER A 43 -2.90 -12.10 -1.92
C SER A 43 -3.13 -10.62 -1.69
N PHE A 44 -3.36 -9.86 -2.76
CA PHE A 44 -3.47 -8.40 -2.76
C PHE A 44 -4.86 -7.93 -3.20
N PRO A 45 -5.95 -8.37 -2.54
CA PRO A 45 -7.30 -8.16 -3.05
C PRO A 45 -7.69 -6.68 -3.10
N ARG A 46 -7.15 -5.83 -2.22
CA ARG A 46 -7.42 -4.38 -2.25
C ARG A 46 -6.79 -3.69 -3.46
N SER A 47 -5.68 -4.20 -3.98
CA SER A 47 -4.84 -3.51 -4.98
C SER A 47 -5.32 -3.65 -6.42
N HIS A 48 -6.33 -4.47 -6.70
CA HIS A 48 -6.86 -4.65 -8.06
C HIS A 48 -8.39 -4.45 -8.15
N GLY A 49 -8.96 -3.60 -7.28
CA GLY A 49 -10.32 -3.09 -7.44
C GLY A 49 -11.44 -4.05 -7.01
N TYR A 50 -11.26 -4.86 -5.97
CA TYR A 50 -12.31 -5.73 -5.41
C TYR A 50 -13.57 -4.98 -4.91
N ILE A 51 -13.52 -3.65 -4.90
CA ILE A 51 -14.64 -2.72 -4.66
C ILE A 51 -15.85 -3.05 -5.55
N GLY A 52 -15.65 -3.53 -6.78
CA GLY A 52 -16.76 -3.90 -7.67
C GLY A 52 -17.66 -5.03 -7.13
N LYS A 53 -17.06 -6.05 -6.52
CA LYS A 53 -17.80 -7.19 -5.93
C LYS A 53 -18.45 -6.82 -4.61
N GLU A 54 -17.74 -6.11 -3.72
CA GLU A 54 -18.36 -5.56 -2.50
C GLU A 54 -19.52 -4.60 -2.83
N ARG A 55 -19.41 -3.82 -3.90
CA ARG A 55 -20.47 -2.92 -4.38
C ARG A 55 -21.65 -3.70 -4.95
N LEU A 56 -21.42 -4.80 -5.67
CA LEU A 56 -22.46 -5.74 -6.11
C LEU A 56 -23.14 -6.39 -4.90
N ILE A 57 -22.38 -6.85 -3.92
CA ILE A 57 -22.90 -7.46 -2.69
C ILE A 57 -23.72 -6.44 -1.90
N ARG A 58 -23.21 -5.24 -1.65
CA ARG A 58 -23.94 -4.15 -0.97
C ARG A 58 -25.18 -3.71 -1.77
N LYS A 59 -25.13 -3.72 -3.10
CA LYS A 59 -26.31 -3.49 -3.95
C LYS A 59 -27.34 -4.61 -3.81
N SER A 60 -26.89 -5.86 -3.74
CA SER A 60 -27.73 -7.05 -3.56
C SER A 60 -28.41 -7.03 -2.20
N GLU A 61 -27.65 -6.76 -1.14
CA GLU A 61 -28.16 -6.53 0.22
C GLU A 61 -29.22 -5.43 0.20
N LYS A 62 -28.88 -4.25 -0.35
CA LYS A 62 -29.81 -3.12 -0.42
C LYS A 62 -31.09 -3.45 -1.21
N LEU A 63 -30.98 -4.19 -2.31
CA LEU A 63 -32.13 -4.64 -3.11
C LEU A 63 -33.01 -5.62 -2.33
N ILE A 64 -32.42 -6.60 -1.66
CA ILE A 64 -33.14 -7.58 -0.83
C ILE A 64 -33.88 -6.85 0.31
N PHE A 65 -33.18 -5.93 0.99
CA PHE A 65 -33.75 -5.18 2.10
C PHE A 65 -34.80 -4.14 1.67
N SER A 66 -34.68 -3.56 0.48
CA SER A 66 -35.71 -2.65 -0.06
C SER A 66 -36.94 -3.39 -0.57
N THR A 67 -36.77 -4.60 -1.08
CA THR A 67 -37.87 -5.39 -1.68
C THR A 67 -38.68 -6.14 -0.61
N PHE A 68 -38.07 -6.51 0.51
CA PHE A 68 -38.75 -7.26 1.56
C PHE A 68 -38.52 -6.70 2.99
N PRO A 69 -39.02 -5.50 3.31
CA PRO A 69 -38.80 -4.87 4.63
C PRO A 69 -39.36 -5.70 5.80
N TRP A 70 -40.46 -6.41 5.57
CA TRP A 70 -41.16 -7.25 6.55
C TRP A 70 -40.35 -8.50 6.95
N ILE A 71 -39.46 -8.99 6.08
CA ILE A 71 -38.54 -10.09 6.38
C ILE A 71 -37.50 -9.66 7.43
N TYR A 72 -37.23 -8.37 7.63
CA TYR A 72 -36.26 -7.92 8.64
C TYR A 72 -36.86 -7.81 10.06
N GLN A 73 -38.17 -7.63 10.18
CA GLN A 73 -38.85 -7.44 11.48
C GLN A 73 -38.99 -8.75 12.29
N LEU A 74 -38.87 -9.91 11.65
CA LEU A 74 -38.92 -11.19 12.35
C LEU A 74 -37.52 -11.53 12.91
N TRP A 75 -37.37 -11.61 14.23
CA TRP A 75 -36.06 -11.89 14.86
C TRP A 75 -35.42 -13.21 14.38
N PHE A 76 -36.26 -14.18 14.01
CA PHE A 76 -35.87 -15.49 13.47
C PHE A 76 -35.26 -15.38 12.06
N THR A 77 -35.83 -14.55 11.19
CA THR A 77 -35.32 -14.35 9.82
C THR A 77 -34.03 -13.55 9.83
N ARG A 78 -33.76 -12.71 10.85
CA ARG A 78 -32.46 -12.03 10.97
C ARG A 78 -31.31 -13.02 11.18
N LYS A 79 -31.45 -14.01 12.06
CA LYS A 79 -30.43 -15.08 12.25
C LYS A 79 -30.27 -15.97 11.01
N VAL A 80 -31.37 -16.34 10.37
CA VAL A 80 -31.36 -17.16 9.15
C VAL A 80 -30.74 -16.38 7.98
N MET A 81 -31.11 -15.11 7.79
CA MET A 81 -30.56 -14.24 6.76
C MET A 81 -29.09 -13.93 7.00
N THR A 82 -28.65 -13.70 8.24
CA THR A 82 -27.22 -13.56 8.53
C THR A 82 -26.47 -14.86 8.23
N LYS A 83 -27.06 -16.04 8.49
CA LYS A 83 -26.47 -17.33 8.10
C LYS A 83 -26.42 -17.50 6.58
N ILE A 84 -27.48 -17.16 5.86
CA ILE A 84 -27.56 -17.24 4.38
C ILE A 84 -26.59 -16.24 3.76
N LEU A 85 -26.54 -15.00 4.25
CA LEU A 85 -25.55 -14.00 3.85
C LEU A 85 -24.15 -14.52 4.16
N ASN A 86 -23.86 -15.06 5.34
CA ASN A 86 -22.55 -15.64 5.65
C ASN A 86 -22.20 -16.85 4.78
N LEU A 87 -23.18 -17.67 4.39
CA LEU A 87 -23.03 -18.77 3.45
C LEU A 87 -22.79 -18.27 2.03
N LEU A 88 -23.51 -17.23 1.58
CA LEU A 88 -23.29 -16.54 0.31
C LEU A 88 -21.95 -15.82 0.30
N TYR A 89 -21.55 -15.20 1.40
CA TYR A 89 -20.24 -14.60 1.61
C TYR A 89 -19.20 -15.70 1.48
N LYS A 90 -19.31 -16.79 2.25
CA LYS A 90 -18.40 -17.94 2.13
C LYS A 90 -18.39 -18.56 0.74
N PHE A 91 -19.53 -18.68 0.07
CA PHE A 91 -19.64 -19.26 -1.28
C PHE A 91 -19.10 -18.32 -2.36
N LEU A 92 -19.33 -17.01 -2.25
CA LEU A 92 -18.75 -15.99 -3.12
C LEU A 92 -17.26 -15.80 -2.85
N TYR A 93 -16.79 -15.96 -1.61
CA TYR A 93 -15.37 -15.97 -1.25
C TYR A 93 -14.68 -17.26 -1.71
N ALA A 94 -15.33 -18.41 -1.54
CA ALA A 94 -14.85 -19.72 -1.95
C ALA A 94 -14.90 -19.87 -3.47
N ASN A 95 -15.87 -19.31 -4.18
CA ASN A 95 -15.86 -19.25 -5.64
C ASN A 95 -15.00 -18.10 -6.17
N ALA A 96 -14.76 -17.06 -5.36
CA ALA A 96 -13.64 -16.16 -5.58
C ALA A 96 -12.29 -16.81 -5.24
N SER A 97 -12.20 -18.09 -4.85
CA SER A 97 -10.95 -18.86 -4.96
C SER A 97 -10.56 -19.14 -6.42
N SER A 98 -11.41 -18.78 -7.39
CA SER A 98 -10.98 -18.38 -8.75
C SER A 98 -10.06 -17.14 -8.78
N LYS A 99 -9.63 -16.67 -7.59
CA LYS A 99 -8.56 -15.72 -7.24
C LYS A 99 -7.21 -15.97 -7.91
N SER A 100 -7.02 -16.99 -8.74
CA SER A 100 -5.67 -17.35 -9.18
C SER A 100 -5.04 -16.29 -10.10
N ASN A 101 -5.72 -15.71 -11.10
CA ASN A 101 -4.94 -15.00 -12.13
C ASN A 101 -4.35 -13.63 -11.70
N LYS A 102 -5.10 -12.71 -11.07
CA LYS A 102 -4.56 -11.36 -10.79
C LYS A 102 -3.56 -11.31 -9.64
N ASP A 103 -3.85 -12.00 -8.53
CA ASP A 103 -2.93 -12.09 -7.40
C ASP A 103 -1.65 -12.83 -7.82
N GLU A 104 -1.78 -13.90 -8.62
CA GLU A 104 -0.63 -14.59 -9.19
C GLU A 104 0.12 -13.72 -10.20
N VAL A 105 -0.56 -12.90 -11.01
CA VAL A 105 0.11 -11.91 -11.89
C VAL A 105 0.91 -10.91 -11.07
N ILE A 106 0.37 -10.34 -9.98
CA ILE A 106 1.11 -9.41 -9.13
C ILE A 106 2.27 -10.14 -8.43
N ALA A 107 2.03 -11.31 -7.85
CA ALA A 107 3.06 -12.10 -7.18
C ALA A 107 4.20 -12.47 -8.14
N ASN A 108 3.86 -13.02 -9.31
CA ASN A 108 4.80 -13.30 -10.38
C ASN A 108 5.54 -12.05 -10.85
N PHE A 109 4.83 -10.92 -10.96
CA PHE A 109 5.43 -9.65 -11.32
C PHE A 109 6.50 -9.22 -10.32
N LEU A 110 6.19 -9.35 -9.04
CA LEU A 110 7.08 -9.04 -7.91
C LEU A 110 8.21 -10.06 -7.71
N GLY A 111 8.24 -11.15 -8.49
CA GLY A 111 9.26 -12.19 -8.39
C GLY A 111 8.98 -13.24 -7.32
N PHE A 112 7.73 -13.35 -6.89
CA PHE A 112 7.28 -14.31 -5.90
C PHE A 112 6.82 -15.64 -6.49
N TYR A 113 7.72 -16.35 -7.19
CA TYR A 113 7.41 -17.68 -7.75
C TYR A 113 7.38 -18.77 -6.67
N ASN A 114 6.72 -19.90 -6.94
CA ASN A 114 6.65 -21.07 -6.03
C ASN A 114 8.06 -21.53 -5.62
N PHE A 115 8.46 -21.13 -4.42
CA PHE A 115 9.75 -21.41 -3.80
C PHE A 115 9.86 -22.83 -3.22
N GLU A 116 8.78 -23.62 -3.25
CA GLU A 116 8.84 -25.06 -2.91
C GLU A 116 9.96 -25.77 -3.70
N ASN A 117 10.26 -25.31 -4.92
CA ASN A 117 11.36 -25.83 -5.75
C ASN A 117 12.76 -25.34 -5.35
N GLN A 118 12.87 -24.41 -4.40
CA GLN A 118 14.14 -23.82 -3.94
C GLN A 118 14.55 -24.30 -2.54
N ILE A 119 13.69 -25.05 -1.85
CA ILE A 119 13.99 -25.61 -0.54
C ILE A 119 14.69 -26.95 -0.75
N ASN A 120 16.00 -26.98 -0.47
CA ASN A 120 16.81 -28.18 -0.56
C ASN A 120 16.66 -29.05 0.70
N ASP A 121 15.43 -29.45 1.00
CA ASP A 121 15.11 -30.36 2.12
C ASP A 121 14.09 -31.41 1.65
N ASP A 122 14.56 -32.65 1.46
CA ASP A 122 13.73 -33.79 1.02
C ASP A 122 12.56 -34.10 1.98
N LYS A 123 12.65 -33.63 3.23
CA LYS A 123 11.62 -33.79 4.26
C LYS A 123 10.66 -32.61 4.35
N PHE A 124 10.79 -31.60 3.49
CA PHE A 124 9.97 -30.39 3.54
C PHE A 124 8.45 -30.70 3.55
N LYS A 125 8.03 -31.78 2.88
CA LYS A 125 6.64 -32.26 2.87
C LYS A 125 6.10 -32.68 4.24
N ASP A 126 6.98 -33.04 5.17
CA ASP A 126 6.63 -33.48 6.53
C ASP A 126 6.58 -32.31 7.53
N TYR A 127 6.93 -31.09 7.10
CA TYR A 127 6.91 -29.92 7.96
C TYR A 127 5.48 -29.52 8.33
N LYS A 128 5.28 -29.24 9.62
CA LYS A 128 4.02 -28.69 10.12
C LYS A 128 4.12 -27.18 10.28
N LEU A 129 3.07 -26.50 9.85
CA LEU A 129 2.95 -25.07 10.04
C LEU A 129 2.42 -24.76 11.44
N ILE A 130 3.12 -23.91 12.18
CA ILE A 130 2.68 -23.40 13.48
C ILE A 130 2.47 -21.91 13.38
N THR A 131 1.23 -21.50 13.61
CA THR A 131 0.86 -20.08 13.65
C THR A 131 1.42 -19.43 14.91
N ILE A 132 2.22 -18.38 14.71
CA ILE A 132 2.78 -17.52 15.74
C ILE A 132 2.03 -16.20 15.74
N ASP A 133 1.15 -16.05 16.73
CA ASP A 133 0.37 -14.86 16.93
C ASP A 133 1.13 -13.85 17.80
N LEU A 134 1.99 -13.04 17.17
CA LEU A 134 2.93 -12.16 17.87
C LEU A 134 2.24 -11.17 18.80
N HIS A 135 1.01 -10.73 18.52
CA HIS A 135 0.33 -9.81 19.43
C HIS A 135 0.08 -10.46 20.79
N GLN A 136 -0.27 -11.75 20.82
CA GLN A 136 -0.50 -12.47 22.08
C GLN A 136 0.80 -12.57 22.88
N ILE A 137 1.92 -12.90 22.22
CA ILE A 137 3.23 -13.02 22.86
C ILE A 137 3.70 -11.67 23.40
N LEU A 138 3.57 -10.61 22.60
CA LEU A 138 4.00 -9.26 22.99
C LEU A 138 3.11 -8.71 24.11
N GLU A 139 1.82 -9.04 24.14
CA GLU A 139 0.91 -8.64 25.22
C GLU A 139 1.19 -9.40 26.52
N SER A 140 1.43 -10.72 26.44
CA SER A 140 1.55 -11.59 27.62
C SER A 140 2.92 -11.59 28.28
N SER A 141 3.96 -11.11 27.59
CA SER A 141 5.34 -11.35 28.01
C SER A 141 6.18 -10.07 27.96
N SER A 142 7.03 -9.89 28.97
CA SER A 142 8.07 -8.86 29.00
C SER A 142 9.28 -9.28 28.14
N ILE A 143 9.06 -9.43 26.83
CA ILE A 143 10.12 -9.61 25.83
C ILE A 143 11.04 -8.39 25.84
N THR A 144 12.30 -8.61 26.18
CA THR A 144 13.35 -7.57 26.32
C THR A 144 14.36 -7.56 25.16
N ASN A 145 14.51 -8.68 24.45
CA ASN A 145 15.41 -8.86 23.31
C ASN A 145 14.93 -10.01 22.39
N ILE A 146 15.60 -10.17 21.24
CA ILE A 146 15.24 -11.17 20.23
C ILE A 146 15.52 -12.61 20.68
N LEU A 147 16.58 -12.86 21.46
CA LEU A 147 16.85 -14.19 22.01
C LEU A 147 15.70 -14.69 22.89
N HIS A 148 15.15 -13.81 23.74
CA HIS A 148 14.00 -14.13 24.57
C HIS A 148 12.76 -14.44 23.72
N LEU A 149 12.49 -13.64 22.68
CA LEU A 149 11.40 -13.92 21.73
C LEU A 149 11.59 -15.28 21.03
N LYS A 150 12.81 -15.56 20.57
CA LYS A 150 13.17 -16.81 19.90
C LYS A 150 12.88 -18.01 20.82
N HIS A 151 13.34 -17.98 22.07
CA HIS A 151 13.06 -19.06 23.02
C HIS A 151 11.55 -19.28 23.22
N ILE A 152 10.77 -18.21 23.42
CA ILE A 152 9.32 -18.33 23.57
C ILE A 152 8.68 -19.00 22.35
N ILE A 153 9.06 -18.61 21.13
CA ILE A 153 8.54 -19.20 19.89
C ILE A 153 8.90 -20.68 19.78
N GLU A 154 10.15 -21.03 20.08
CA GLU A 154 10.66 -22.39 19.95
C GLU A 154 10.07 -23.34 21.01
N ASP A 155 9.73 -22.83 22.19
CA ASP A 155 9.09 -23.59 23.26
C ASP A 155 7.60 -23.89 22.99
N MET A 156 6.98 -23.23 22.00
CA MET A 156 5.58 -23.48 21.64
C MET A 156 5.33 -24.88 21.08
N SER A 157 6.37 -25.57 20.60
CA SER A 157 6.21 -26.91 20.04
C SER A 157 7.50 -27.73 20.02
N SER A 158 7.36 -29.00 20.38
CA SER A 158 8.43 -30.00 20.35
C SER A 158 8.54 -30.76 19.03
N TYR A 159 7.75 -30.41 18.01
CA TYR A 159 7.82 -31.08 16.71
C TYR A 159 9.16 -30.81 16.01
N PRO A 160 9.82 -31.83 15.43
CA PRO A 160 11.14 -31.66 14.82
C PRO A 160 11.10 -30.88 13.49
N TYR A 161 10.02 -30.99 12.71
CA TYR A 161 9.87 -30.37 11.39
C TYR A 161 8.79 -29.29 11.43
N LEU A 162 9.21 -28.03 11.63
CA LEU A 162 8.30 -26.90 11.84
C LEU A 162 8.58 -25.72 10.92
N ILE A 163 7.51 -25.12 10.42
CA ILE A 163 7.51 -23.80 9.77
C ILE A 163 6.74 -22.85 10.70
N TYR A 164 7.42 -21.85 11.24
CA TYR A 164 6.79 -20.82 12.06
C TYR A 164 6.10 -19.78 11.16
N GLU A 165 4.77 -19.72 11.18
CA GLU A 165 4.00 -18.72 10.43
C GLU A 165 3.78 -17.48 11.32
N PHE A 166 4.53 -16.40 11.08
CA PHE A 166 4.28 -15.12 11.72
C PHE A 166 3.04 -14.46 11.13
N VAL A 167 2.01 -14.25 11.94
CA VAL A 167 0.74 -13.69 11.48
C VAL A 167 0.60 -12.23 11.90
N CYS A 168 0.32 -11.36 10.93
CA CYS A 168 -0.14 -10.01 11.19
C CYS A 168 -1.66 -10.02 11.42
N THR A 169 -2.09 -9.51 12.58
CA THR A 169 -3.50 -9.31 12.92
C THR A 169 -3.78 -7.81 13.06
N ASP A 170 -5.06 -7.44 13.01
CA ASP A 170 -5.53 -6.07 13.28
C ASP A 170 -5.11 -5.55 14.67
N LYS A 171 -4.90 -6.48 15.62
CA LYS A 171 -4.40 -6.20 16.97
C LYS A 171 -2.90 -5.96 17.06
N MET A 172 -2.14 -6.09 15.96
CA MET A 172 -0.69 -5.91 15.98
C MET A 172 -0.28 -4.43 16.02
N HIS A 173 -1.13 -3.50 15.56
CA HIS A 173 -0.79 -2.07 15.45
C HIS A 173 -0.20 -1.44 16.72
N PRO A 174 -0.74 -1.65 17.93
CA PRO A 174 -0.18 -1.12 19.17
C PRO A 174 1.23 -1.65 19.51
N PHE A 175 1.65 -2.76 18.89
CA PHE A 175 2.91 -3.43 19.19
C PHE A 175 3.98 -3.21 18.11
N LEU A 176 3.69 -2.45 17.05
CA LEU A 176 4.66 -2.18 15.96
C LEU A 176 5.94 -1.51 16.49
N ASP A 177 5.82 -0.52 17.38
CA ASP A 177 6.98 0.16 17.98
C ASP A 177 7.85 -0.81 18.79
N ARG A 178 7.23 -1.82 19.41
CA ARG A 178 7.95 -2.84 20.16
C ARG A 178 8.69 -3.80 19.24
N ILE A 179 8.10 -4.18 18.11
CA ILE A 179 8.79 -4.95 17.08
C ILE A 179 9.98 -4.15 16.55
N ASP A 180 9.77 -2.87 16.22
CA ASP A 180 10.82 -1.98 15.72
C ASP A 180 11.95 -1.80 16.74
N PHE A 181 11.62 -1.72 18.03
CA PHE A 181 12.60 -1.70 19.13
C PHE A 181 13.42 -3.00 19.21
N LEU A 182 12.77 -4.17 19.13
CA LEU A 182 13.46 -5.46 19.17
C LEU A 182 14.41 -5.62 17.98
N LEU A 183 13.98 -5.18 16.79
CA LEU A 183 14.80 -5.22 15.57
C LEU A 183 15.99 -4.26 15.66
N LYS A 184 15.79 -3.01 16.10
CA LYS A 184 16.90 -2.05 16.29
C LYS A 184 17.98 -2.56 17.25
N LYS A 185 17.58 -3.26 18.31
CA LYS A 185 18.53 -3.86 19.27
C LYS A 185 19.34 -5.01 18.71
N SER A 186 18.92 -5.59 17.59
CA SER A 186 19.62 -6.70 16.95
C SER A 186 20.67 -6.27 15.93
N GLU A 187 20.95 -4.96 15.83
CA GLU A 187 21.87 -4.35 14.87
C GLU A 187 21.50 -4.58 13.39
N LEU A 188 20.32 -5.16 13.12
CA LEU A 188 19.79 -5.34 11.78
C LEU A 188 18.87 -4.17 11.41
N GLU A 189 19.21 -3.43 10.37
CA GLU A 189 18.29 -2.47 9.77
C GLU A 189 17.14 -3.23 9.08
N ILE A 190 15.91 -3.00 9.54
CA ILE A 190 14.68 -3.69 9.09
C ILE A 190 14.56 -3.76 7.56
N PHE A 191 14.97 -2.70 6.89
CA PHE A 191 14.89 -2.59 5.43
C PHE A 191 16.02 -3.29 4.70
N GLU A 192 17.22 -3.38 5.26
CA GLU A 192 18.40 -3.80 4.50
C GLU A 192 18.29 -5.26 4.06
N PHE A 193 17.95 -6.18 4.97
CA PHE A 193 17.87 -7.60 4.65
C PHE A 193 16.61 -7.99 3.85
N SER A 194 15.46 -7.42 4.21
CA SER A 194 14.19 -7.69 3.52
C SER A 194 14.18 -7.09 2.11
N SER A 195 14.72 -5.88 1.92
CA SER A 195 14.85 -5.28 0.59
C SER A 195 15.86 -6.00 -0.28
N HIS A 196 16.91 -6.63 0.26
CA HIS A 196 17.87 -7.42 -0.51
C HIS A 196 17.20 -8.52 -1.31
N LYS A 197 16.61 -9.48 -0.61
CA LYS A 197 16.01 -10.64 -1.26
C LYS A 197 14.79 -10.30 -2.11
N LEU A 198 13.98 -9.32 -1.69
CA LEU A 198 12.82 -8.85 -2.47
C LEU A 198 13.26 -8.19 -3.77
N SER A 199 14.26 -7.32 -3.72
CA SER A 199 14.83 -6.65 -4.89
C SER A 199 15.48 -7.65 -5.84
N GLU A 200 16.31 -8.56 -5.34
CA GLU A 200 16.95 -9.59 -6.16
C GLU A 200 15.92 -10.43 -6.92
N ASN A 201 14.90 -10.93 -6.20
CA ASN A 201 13.82 -11.70 -6.81
C ASN A 201 13.05 -10.90 -7.85
N TYR A 202 12.73 -9.64 -7.53
CA TYR A 202 12.06 -8.73 -8.47
C TYR A 202 12.87 -8.56 -9.75
N TRP A 203 14.14 -8.18 -9.66
CA TRP A 203 14.99 -7.93 -10.82
C TRP A 203 15.34 -9.20 -11.59
N LYS A 204 15.51 -10.34 -10.90
CA LYS A 204 15.64 -11.66 -11.56
C LYS A 204 14.41 -11.97 -12.39
N ALA A 205 13.22 -11.79 -11.82
CA ALA A 205 11.96 -11.98 -12.54
C ALA A 205 11.82 -11.05 -13.75
N ARG A 206 12.31 -9.80 -13.66
CA ARG A 206 12.30 -8.84 -14.78
C ARG A 206 13.32 -9.19 -15.88
N LYS A 207 14.44 -9.83 -15.54
CA LYS A 207 15.42 -10.33 -16.53
C LYS A 207 14.90 -11.56 -17.28
N GLU A 208 14.27 -12.50 -16.57
CA GLU A 208 13.82 -13.78 -17.12
C GLU A 208 12.51 -13.67 -17.91
N LYS A 209 11.58 -12.82 -17.45
CA LYS A 209 10.32 -12.57 -18.12
C LYS A 209 10.41 -11.21 -18.77
N GLN A 210 10.62 -11.20 -20.09
CA GLN A 210 10.55 -9.96 -20.88
C GLN A 210 9.33 -9.16 -20.43
N ILE A 211 9.63 -7.92 -20.06
CA ILE A 211 8.74 -6.98 -19.41
C ILE A 211 7.39 -6.97 -20.15
N VAL A 212 6.29 -6.86 -19.39
CA VAL A 212 4.95 -6.60 -19.92
C VAL A 212 5.07 -5.58 -21.04
N SER A 213 4.77 -6.00 -22.27
CA SER A 213 4.94 -5.17 -23.47
C SER A 213 4.35 -3.79 -23.23
N GLY A 214 5.16 -2.72 -23.35
CA GLY A 214 4.70 -1.33 -23.20
C GLY A 214 5.13 -0.58 -21.93
N PHE A 215 6.18 -1.02 -21.23
CA PHE A 215 6.90 -0.12 -20.31
C PHE A 215 7.98 0.64 -21.09
N THR A 216 8.02 1.96 -20.94
CA THR A 216 9.11 2.76 -21.50
C THR A 216 10.37 2.43 -20.71
N THR A 217 11.35 1.81 -21.36
CA THR A 217 12.70 1.68 -20.79
C THR A 217 13.27 3.08 -20.64
N VAL A 218 13.50 3.50 -19.41
CA VAL A 218 14.24 4.73 -19.15
C VAL A 218 15.68 4.48 -19.57
N SER A 219 16.22 5.34 -20.45
CA SER A 219 17.63 5.27 -20.82
C SER A 219 18.50 5.35 -19.57
N ASP A 220 19.51 4.50 -19.46
CA ASP A 220 20.49 4.55 -18.37
C ASP A 220 21.26 5.89 -18.35
N GLU A 221 21.23 6.63 -19.46
CA GLU A 221 21.82 7.96 -19.63
C GLU A 221 21.05 9.07 -18.91
N LYS A 222 19.81 8.84 -18.47
CA LYS A 222 19.01 9.86 -17.75
C LYS A 222 18.76 9.49 -16.30
N ILE A 223 18.58 10.51 -15.46
CA ILE A 223 18.10 10.33 -14.09
C ILE A 223 16.61 10.01 -14.16
N HIS A 224 16.25 8.78 -13.77
CA HIS A 224 14.83 8.47 -13.57
C HIS A 224 14.33 9.11 -12.27
N LEU A 225 13.55 10.17 -12.42
CA LEU A 225 12.84 10.82 -11.32
C LEU A 225 11.39 10.36 -11.33
N VAL A 226 10.87 9.96 -10.17
CA VAL A 226 9.45 9.64 -9.98
C VAL A 226 8.84 10.57 -8.95
N ALA A 227 7.79 11.29 -9.32
CA ALA A 227 6.95 12.04 -8.41
C ALA A 227 5.63 11.30 -8.19
N HIS A 228 5.40 10.84 -6.96
CA HIS A 228 4.15 10.19 -6.57
C HIS A 228 3.23 11.16 -5.83
N ILE A 229 2.09 11.44 -6.43
CA ILE A 229 1.14 12.47 -6.01
C ILE A 229 -0.19 11.78 -5.68
N ARG A 230 -0.75 12.06 -4.50
CA ARG A 230 -2.01 11.46 -4.07
C ARG A 230 -3.05 12.55 -3.84
N LEU A 231 -3.97 12.69 -4.79
CA LEU A 231 -5.00 13.72 -4.88
C LEU A 231 -6.42 13.12 -4.73
N GLY A 232 -6.58 11.83 -4.98
CA GLY A 232 -7.87 11.15 -5.12
C GLY A 232 -8.35 10.40 -3.89
N ASP A 233 -7.47 10.13 -2.92
CA ASP A 233 -7.83 9.35 -1.74
C ASP A 233 -8.11 10.21 -0.50
N SER A 234 -7.66 11.46 -0.43
CA SER A 234 -7.91 12.33 0.72
C SER A 234 -7.88 13.80 0.34
N ILE A 235 -8.97 14.55 0.52
CA ILE A 235 -9.02 15.99 0.23
C ILE A 235 -10.01 16.72 1.14
N SER A 236 -9.75 18.00 1.39
CA SER A 236 -10.69 18.95 2.02
C SER A 236 -11.23 19.90 0.95
N ILE A 237 -12.56 19.97 0.82
CA ILE A 237 -13.24 20.85 -0.13
C ILE A 237 -14.05 21.87 0.68
N HIS A 238 -13.67 23.13 0.58
CA HIS A 238 -14.34 24.23 1.27
C HIS A 238 -15.48 24.77 0.38
N LEU A 239 -16.72 24.62 0.85
CA LEU A 239 -17.92 25.21 0.28
C LEU A 239 -18.39 26.38 1.18
N PRO A 240 -19.27 27.28 0.73
CA PRO A 240 -19.65 28.48 1.46
C PRO A 240 -20.20 28.23 2.86
N GLN A 241 -20.93 27.12 3.04
CA GLN A 241 -21.58 26.80 4.31
C GLN A 241 -20.91 25.66 5.06
N LYS A 242 -20.07 24.86 4.39
CA LYS A 242 -19.52 23.63 4.95
C LYS A 242 -18.21 23.22 4.30
N THR A 243 -17.45 22.38 4.97
CA THR A 243 -16.27 21.72 4.42
C THR A 243 -16.55 20.22 4.28
N LEU A 244 -16.31 19.69 3.10
CA LEU A 244 -16.37 18.25 2.84
C LEU A 244 -14.96 17.68 2.97
N TYR A 245 -14.82 16.63 3.77
CA TYR A 245 -13.58 15.86 3.84
C TYR A 245 -13.82 14.51 3.20
N VAL A 246 -13.03 14.20 2.17
CA VAL A 246 -13.03 12.87 1.55
C VAL A 246 -11.85 12.09 2.09
N ASN A 247 -12.07 10.81 2.45
CA ASN A 247 -11.02 9.87 2.81
C ASN A 247 -11.39 8.46 2.34
N GLY A 248 -10.69 7.97 1.33
CA GLY A 248 -11.03 6.74 0.62
C GLY A 248 -12.44 6.81 0.07
N ASP A 249 -13.30 5.90 0.53
CA ASP A 249 -14.68 5.79 0.05
C ASP A 249 -15.68 6.54 0.96
N CYS A 250 -15.19 7.33 1.91
CA CYS A 250 -15.99 8.08 2.87
C CYS A 250 -15.98 9.59 2.57
N VAL A 251 -17.15 10.22 2.72
CA VAL A 251 -17.29 11.69 2.77
C VAL A 251 -17.81 12.06 4.14
N PHE A 252 -17.16 13.04 4.75
CA PHE A 252 -17.46 13.59 6.07
C PHE A 252 -17.84 15.06 5.91
N ASN A 253 -18.87 15.51 6.61
CA ASN A 253 -19.33 16.90 6.56
C ASN A 253 -18.95 17.65 7.85
N SER A 254 -18.36 18.84 7.74
CA SER A 254 -18.05 19.70 8.89
C SER A 254 -19.28 20.08 9.73
N ASP A 255 -20.48 20.07 9.14
CA ASP A 255 -21.71 20.42 9.88
C ASP A 255 -22.20 19.28 10.79
N ASN A 256 -21.58 18.11 10.70
CA ASN A 256 -21.93 16.93 11.49
C ASN A 256 -20.84 16.67 12.54
N GLU A 257 -21.17 16.86 13.81
CA GLU A 257 -20.23 16.70 14.93
C GLU A 257 -19.59 15.30 14.98
N SER A 258 -20.34 14.25 14.60
CA SER A 258 -19.81 12.88 14.53
C SER A 258 -18.76 12.72 13.45
N ASP A 259 -18.94 13.41 12.32
CA ASP A 259 -18.00 13.38 11.20
C ASP A 259 -16.72 14.13 11.57
N VAL A 260 -16.84 15.29 12.22
CA VAL A 260 -15.70 16.08 12.72
C VAL A 260 -14.83 15.24 13.66
N LYS A 261 -15.43 14.61 14.68
CA LYS A 261 -14.70 13.71 15.61
C LYS A 261 -13.99 12.56 14.89
N SER A 262 -14.62 12.02 13.84
CA SER A 262 -14.05 10.94 13.05
C SER A 262 -12.83 11.39 12.25
N ILE A 263 -12.91 12.57 11.61
CA ILE A 263 -11.80 13.18 10.87
C ILE A 263 -10.64 13.50 11.81
N GLU A 264 -10.90 14.13 12.97
CA GLU A 264 -9.88 14.45 13.96
C GLU A 264 -9.14 13.19 14.42
N LYS A 265 -9.88 12.11 14.71
CA LYS A 265 -9.27 10.82 15.04
C LYS A 265 -8.35 10.31 13.94
N ILE A 266 -8.75 10.42 12.67
CA ILE A 266 -7.93 10.01 11.53
C ILE A 266 -6.65 10.84 11.44
N PHE A 267 -6.75 12.17 11.53
CA PHE A 267 -5.59 13.05 11.40
C PHE A 267 -4.67 13.02 12.62
N ASN A 268 -5.19 12.70 13.80
CA ASN A 268 -4.36 12.48 14.99
C ASN A 268 -3.56 11.18 14.90
N VAL A 269 -4.11 10.15 14.23
CA VAL A 269 -3.40 8.88 13.99
C VAL A 269 -2.40 9.00 12.84
N ASP A 270 -2.77 9.69 11.75
CA ASP A 270 -1.93 9.88 10.57
C ASP A 270 -2.02 11.34 10.07
N PRO A 271 -1.18 12.25 10.60
CA PRO A 271 -1.13 13.64 10.16
C PRO A 271 -0.74 13.80 8.68
N ASN A 272 0.01 12.84 8.14
CA ASN A 272 0.46 12.82 6.75
C ASN A 272 -0.64 12.41 5.77
N ARG A 273 -1.85 12.14 6.27
CA ARG A 273 -3.00 11.78 5.43
C ARG A 273 -3.61 12.97 4.68
N ARG A 274 -3.32 14.20 5.10
CA ARG A 274 -3.78 15.41 4.40
C ARG A 274 -3.04 15.55 3.07
N ALA A 275 -3.80 15.57 1.96
CA ALA A 275 -3.24 15.78 0.63
C ALA A 275 -2.27 16.95 0.61
N VAL A 276 -1.17 16.75 -0.10
CA VAL A 276 -0.24 17.82 -0.41
C VAL A 276 -0.69 18.47 -1.70
N ASP A 277 -0.73 19.80 -1.68
CA ASP A 277 -1.05 20.61 -2.85
C ASP A 277 -0.03 20.36 -3.99
N ILE A 278 -0.53 20.29 -5.22
CA ILE A 278 0.26 20.14 -6.44
C ILE A 278 1.32 21.22 -6.61
N TYR A 279 1.08 22.44 -6.12
CA TYR A 279 2.04 23.55 -6.15
C TYR A 279 3.32 23.22 -5.36
N GLN A 280 3.23 22.42 -4.30
CA GLN A 280 4.43 22.00 -3.55
C GLN A 280 5.30 21.06 -4.39
N TYR A 281 4.69 20.16 -5.16
CA TYR A 281 5.42 19.29 -6.10
C TYR A 281 6.03 20.11 -7.23
N LYS A 282 5.29 21.08 -7.78
CA LYS A 282 5.80 22.00 -8.81
C LYS A 282 7.09 22.68 -8.33
N ASN A 283 7.07 23.31 -7.15
CA ASN A 283 8.24 23.99 -6.60
C ASN A 283 9.42 23.03 -6.40
N PHE A 284 9.16 21.82 -5.91
CA PHE A 284 10.19 20.81 -5.71
C PHE A 284 10.82 20.38 -7.04
N LEU A 285 9.99 20.11 -8.06
CA LEU A 285 10.44 19.68 -9.38
C LEU A 285 11.24 20.77 -10.09
N VAL A 286 10.79 22.04 -10.04
CA VAL A 286 11.54 23.17 -10.62
C VAL A 286 12.95 23.23 -10.05
N LYS A 287 13.10 23.23 -8.71
CA LYS A 287 14.42 23.23 -8.06
C LYS A 287 15.25 22.01 -8.45
N THR A 288 14.63 20.83 -8.53
CA THR A 288 15.32 19.60 -8.95
C THR A 288 15.84 19.72 -10.39
N PHE A 289 15.05 20.29 -11.29
CA PHE A 289 15.42 20.52 -12.68
C PHE A 289 16.51 21.58 -12.82
N GLU A 290 16.53 22.61 -11.97
CA GLU A 290 17.59 23.62 -11.93
C GLU A 290 18.95 23.00 -11.50
N ILE A 291 18.95 22.05 -10.56
CA ILE A 291 20.18 21.42 -10.05
C ILE A 291 20.80 20.45 -11.09
N TRP A 292 19.97 19.61 -11.71
CA TRP A 292 20.47 18.53 -12.58
C TRP A 292 20.28 18.78 -14.08
N GLY A 293 19.51 19.78 -14.48
CA GLY A 293 19.13 20.04 -15.88
C GLY A 293 17.95 19.18 -16.30
N ARG A 294 16.88 19.80 -16.82
CA ARG A 294 15.65 19.12 -17.25
C ARG A 294 15.91 18.06 -18.32
N GLU A 295 16.88 18.31 -19.19
CA GLU A 295 17.30 17.45 -20.28
C GLU A 295 17.90 16.12 -19.79
N ASN A 296 18.55 16.13 -18.62
CA ASN A 296 19.20 14.95 -18.01
C ASN A 296 18.22 14.11 -17.19
N ILE A 297 16.99 14.58 -17.00
CA ILE A 297 15.97 13.90 -16.20
C ILE A 297 14.92 13.28 -17.11
N PHE A 298 14.54 12.04 -16.80
CA PHE A 298 13.29 11.44 -17.24
C PHE A 298 12.31 11.44 -16.05
N CYS A 299 11.31 12.33 -16.11
CA CYS A 299 10.36 12.56 -15.03
C CYS A 299 9.07 11.74 -15.25
N SER A 300 8.73 10.90 -14.29
CA SER A 300 7.51 10.12 -14.29
C SER A 300 6.58 10.56 -13.16
N ILE A 301 5.34 10.89 -13.50
CA ILE A 301 4.33 11.30 -12.51
C ILE A 301 3.36 10.16 -12.29
N ILE A 302 3.25 9.67 -11.05
CA ILE A 302 2.31 8.64 -10.64
C ILE A 302 1.23 9.29 -9.78
N SER A 303 -0.04 9.12 -10.13
CA SER A 303 -1.14 9.73 -9.38
C SER A 303 -2.44 8.94 -9.43
N ASP A 304 -3.24 9.06 -8.38
CA ASP A 304 -4.64 8.61 -8.35
C ASP A 304 -5.61 9.64 -8.97
N GLY A 305 -5.13 10.86 -9.29
CA GLY A 305 -5.93 11.95 -9.86
C GLY A 305 -7.07 12.40 -8.94
N TYR A 306 -7.97 13.26 -9.42
CA TYR A 306 -9.14 13.68 -8.63
C TYR A 306 -10.39 12.82 -8.86
N GLU A 307 -10.36 11.93 -9.85
CA GLU A 307 -11.55 11.22 -10.32
C GLU A 307 -12.21 10.41 -9.20
N ARG A 308 -11.40 9.73 -8.37
CA ARG A 308 -11.89 8.93 -7.25
C ARG A 308 -12.64 9.78 -6.23
N THR A 309 -12.05 10.88 -5.79
CA THR A 309 -12.66 11.86 -4.88
C THR A 309 -14.05 12.26 -5.36
N PHE A 310 -14.15 12.79 -6.59
CA PHE A 310 -15.42 13.32 -7.09
C PHE A 310 -16.43 12.22 -7.38
N ASN A 311 -15.98 11.02 -7.81
CA ASN A 311 -16.83 9.85 -7.91
C ASN A 311 -17.45 9.46 -6.56
N VAL A 312 -16.68 9.51 -5.47
CA VAL A 312 -17.16 9.23 -4.10
C VAL A 312 -18.19 10.26 -3.65
N ILE A 313 -17.93 11.55 -3.85
CA ILE A 313 -18.89 12.63 -3.54
C ILE A 313 -20.18 12.47 -4.34
N ARG A 314 -20.09 12.26 -5.66
CA ARG A 314 -21.25 12.01 -6.53
C ARG A 314 -22.04 10.78 -6.08
N ASN A 315 -21.39 9.73 -5.59
CA ASN A 315 -22.07 8.56 -5.03
C ASN A 315 -22.83 8.88 -3.72
N TYR A 316 -22.26 9.71 -2.84
CA TYR A 316 -22.91 10.14 -1.60
C TYR A 316 -24.14 11.01 -1.86
N LEU A 317 -24.05 11.92 -2.84
CA LEU A 317 -25.18 12.73 -3.33
C LEU A 317 -26.30 11.84 -3.87
N LYS A 318 -25.97 10.90 -4.77
CA LYS A 318 -26.95 9.94 -5.34
C LYS A 318 -27.64 9.08 -4.28
N GLN A 319 -26.97 8.81 -3.16
CA GLN A 319 -27.52 8.03 -2.05
C GLN A 319 -28.33 8.88 -1.06
N GLY A 320 -28.36 10.20 -1.21
CA GLY A 320 -28.97 11.12 -0.25
C GLY A 320 -28.20 11.25 1.07
N LYS A 321 -26.98 10.72 1.15
CA LYS A 321 -26.10 10.79 2.35
C LYS A 321 -25.42 12.15 2.48
N LEU A 322 -25.28 12.85 1.36
CA LEU A 322 -24.81 14.22 1.30
C LEU A 322 -25.90 15.07 0.66
N LYS A 323 -26.17 16.24 1.24
CA LYS A 323 -27.08 17.24 0.69
C LYS A 323 -26.31 18.53 0.45
N LEU A 324 -26.35 18.99 -0.80
CA LEU A 324 -25.77 20.25 -1.24
C LEU A 324 -26.88 21.09 -1.89
N SER A 325 -26.83 22.39 -1.66
CA SER A 325 -27.64 23.37 -2.39
C SER A 325 -27.22 23.45 -3.86
N THR A 326 -28.05 24.07 -4.70
CA THR A 326 -27.73 24.30 -6.12
C THR A 326 -26.43 25.08 -6.30
N THR A 327 -26.17 26.07 -5.43
CA THR A 327 -24.94 26.88 -5.45
C THR A 327 -23.71 26.03 -5.12
N GLU A 328 -23.80 25.21 -4.07
CA GLU A 328 -22.70 24.32 -3.67
C GLU A 328 -22.43 23.24 -4.72
N MET A 329 -23.48 22.71 -5.35
CA MET A 329 -23.34 21.77 -6.47
C MET A 329 -22.60 22.38 -7.65
N ARG A 330 -22.91 23.63 -8.02
CA ARG A 330 -22.23 24.34 -9.10
C ARG A 330 -20.75 24.59 -8.75
N GLN A 331 -20.47 25.06 -7.54
CA GLN A 331 -19.09 25.27 -7.08
C GLN A 331 -18.28 23.98 -7.05
N LEU A 332 -18.89 22.86 -6.64
CA LEU A 332 -18.22 21.56 -6.66
C LEU A 332 -17.84 21.15 -8.10
N GLN A 333 -18.71 21.41 -9.09
CA GLN A 333 -18.44 21.14 -10.50
C GLN A 333 -17.34 22.06 -11.06
N ASP A 334 -17.41 23.35 -10.74
CA ASP A 334 -16.40 24.33 -11.16
C ASP A 334 -15.02 23.98 -10.55
N LEU A 335 -15.00 23.56 -9.27
CA LEU A 335 -13.79 23.10 -8.59
C LEU A 335 -13.25 21.80 -9.18
N GLU A 336 -14.10 20.80 -9.46
CA GLU A 336 -13.69 19.55 -10.12
C GLU A 336 -13.00 19.84 -11.44
N LYS A 337 -13.57 20.76 -12.24
CA LYS A 337 -12.98 21.16 -13.50
C LYS A 337 -11.63 21.86 -13.29
N SER A 338 -11.59 22.89 -12.43
CA SER A 338 -10.35 23.65 -12.15
C SER A 338 -9.21 22.77 -11.67
N LEU A 339 -9.47 21.85 -10.73
CA LEU A 339 -8.45 20.95 -10.19
C LEU A 339 -7.93 19.96 -11.24
N ASN A 340 -8.81 19.45 -12.10
CA ASN A 340 -8.38 18.57 -13.19
C ASN A 340 -7.59 19.35 -14.26
N ASP A 341 -8.00 20.57 -14.59
CA ASP A 341 -7.27 21.44 -15.52
C ASP A 341 -5.86 21.73 -14.99
N ASP A 342 -5.73 22.16 -13.73
CA ASP A 342 -4.45 22.40 -13.06
C ASP A 342 -3.55 21.14 -13.02
N PHE A 343 -4.14 19.98 -12.75
CA PHE A 343 -3.40 18.71 -12.73
C PHE A 343 -2.93 18.27 -14.12
N ASN A 344 -3.75 18.47 -15.14
CA ASN A 344 -3.40 18.17 -16.53
C ASN A 344 -2.29 19.09 -17.03
N ASP A 345 -2.37 20.38 -16.70
CA ASP A 345 -1.31 21.35 -17.00
C ASP A 345 0.00 20.96 -16.32
N PHE A 346 -0.06 20.58 -15.03
CA PHE A 346 1.11 20.08 -14.32
C PHE A 346 1.72 18.82 -14.96
N ILE A 347 0.90 17.83 -15.35
CA ILE A 347 1.41 16.64 -16.05
C ILE A 347 2.10 17.03 -17.36
N ARG A 348 1.45 17.87 -18.16
CA ARG A 348 1.97 18.31 -19.46
C ARG A 348 3.32 19.01 -19.31
N ASP A 349 3.44 19.87 -18.31
CA ASP A 349 4.60 20.75 -18.18
C ASP A 349 5.80 20.04 -17.49
N TYR A 350 5.55 19.06 -16.62
CA TYR A 350 6.59 18.46 -15.77
C TYR A 350 6.89 16.98 -15.99
N SER A 351 6.06 16.25 -16.75
CA SER A 351 6.28 14.80 -16.97
C SER A 351 6.79 14.50 -18.38
N ASP A 352 7.66 13.49 -18.48
CA ASP A 352 7.91 12.76 -19.72
C ASP A 352 6.88 11.62 -19.89
N THR A 353 6.35 11.12 -18.78
CA THR A 353 5.26 10.14 -18.76
C THR A 353 4.45 10.24 -17.48
N SER A 354 3.16 9.94 -17.57
CA SER A 354 2.27 9.91 -16.42
C SER A 354 1.52 8.58 -16.32
N ILE A 355 1.30 8.14 -15.09
CA ILE A 355 0.50 6.97 -14.75
C ILE A 355 -0.61 7.46 -13.83
N VAL A 356 -1.81 7.60 -14.38
CA VAL A 356 -2.99 8.08 -13.67
C VAL A 356 -4.03 6.97 -13.58
N SER A 357 -4.66 6.81 -12.41
CA SER A 357 -5.70 5.81 -12.06
C SER A 357 -5.23 4.43 -11.55
N GLU A 358 -6.14 3.72 -10.90
CA GLU A 358 -5.90 2.46 -10.16
C GLU A 358 -6.16 1.17 -11.00
N SER A 359 -5.67 1.10 -12.25
CA SER A 359 -5.73 -0.14 -13.04
C SER A 359 -4.61 -1.12 -12.64
N LEU A 360 -4.77 -2.42 -12.92
CA LEU A 360 -3.71 -3.40 -12.66
C LEU A 360 -2.43 -3.06 -13.44
N ASP A 361 -2.56 -2.73 -14.73
CA ASP A 361 -1.40 -2.35 -15.55
C ASP A 361 -0.71 -1.09 -15.00
N ASN A 362 -1.48 -0.11 -14.55
CA ASN A 362 -0.94 1.10 -13.91
C ASN A 362 -0.26 0.79 -12.58
N LEU A 363 -0.78 -0.14 -11.78
CA LEU A 363 -0.11 -0.60 -10.57
C LEU A 363 1.25 -1.23 -10.91
N LEU A 364 1.28 -2.16 -11.87
CA LEU A 364 2.53 -2.82 -12.29
C LEU A 364 3.54 -1.81 -12.85
N LYS A 365 3.08 -0.86 -13.68
CA LYS A 365 3.90 0.27 -14.17
C LYS A 365 4.43 1.11 -13.02
N SER A 366 3.57 1.49 -12.09
CA SER A 366 3.94 2.32 -10.95
C SER A 366 5.02 1.64 -10.10
N ILE A 367 4.86 0.35 -9.83
CA ILE A 367 5.86 -0.45 -9.10
C ILE A 367 7.19 -0.46 -9.85
N HIS A 368 7.16 -0.73 -11.16
CA HIS A 368 8.37 -0.77 -11.95
C HIS A 368 9.11 0.56 -11.96
N TYR A 369 8.38 1.65 -12.18
CA TYR A 369 8.94 2.98 -12.24
C TYR A 369 9.53 3.40 -10.89
N LEU A 370 8.84 3.09 -9.79
CA LEU A 370 9.36 3.32 -8.45
C LEU A 370 10.60 2.46 -8.19
N ALA A 371 10.63 1.18 -8.59
CA ALA A 371 11.77 0.31 -8.41
C ALA A 371 13.01 0.76 -9.21
N SER A 372 12.82 1.32 -10.42
CA SER A 372 13.90 1.79 -11.29
C SER A 372 14.36 3.23 -11.00
N ALA A 373 13.60 4.00 -10.21
CA ALA A 373 13.90 5.39 -9.94
C ALA A 373 15.28 5.59 -9.27
N LYS A 374 16.01 6.61 -9.70
CA LYS A 374 17.16 7.12 -8.93
C LYS A 374 16.70 8.15 -7.90
N VAL A 375 15.57 8.82 -8.15
CA VAL A 375 15.03 9.87 -7.26
C VAL A 375 13.53 9.69 -7.14
N VAL A 376 13.04 9.61 -5.90
CA VAL A 376 11.61 9.51 -5.60
C VAL A 376 11.18 10.70 -4.78
N ILE A 377 10.24 11.48 -5.31
CA ILE A 377 9.53 12.53 -4.57
C ILE A 377 8.15 11.98 -4.22
N TRP A 378 7.79 12.00 -2.94
CA TRP A 378 6.49 11.50 -2.48
C TRP A 378 5.84 12.47 -1.51
N GLY A 379 4.51 12.54 -1.51
CA GLY A 379 3.76 13.26 -0.48
C GLY A 379 3.10 12.32 0.50
N THR A 380 1.82 12.02 0.30
CA THR A 380 1.07 11.26 1.30
C THR A 380 1.05 9.76 1.04
N GLY A 381 1.04 8.98 2.12
CA GLY A 381 0.98 7.52 2.09
C GLY A 381 2.32 6.84 1.77
N GLY A 382 2.45 5.57 2.19
CA GLY A 382 3.71 4.84 2.08
C GLY A 382 4.00 4.17 0.74
N PHE A 383 3.11 4.26 -0.27
CA PHE A 383 3.23 3.42 -1.48
C PHE A 383 4.55 3.65 -2.22
N ALA A 384 4.86 4.90 -2.58
CA ALA A 384 6.10 5.23 -3.26
C ALA A 384 7.34 4.92 -2.42
N PHE A 385 7.32 5.32 -1.15
CA PHE A 385 8.41 5.11 -0.21
C PHE A 385 8.76 3.62 -0.05
N TYR A 386 7.78 2.78 0.32
CA TYR A 386 8.02 1.37 0.57
C TYR A 386 8.31 0.61 -0.71
N THR A 387 7.60 0.89 -1.81
CA THR A 387 7.85 0.20 -3.09
C THR A 387 9.27 0.44 -3.58
N HIS A 388 9.73 1.70 -3.56
CA HIS A 388 11.11 2.01 -3.93
C HIS A 388 12.11 1.34 -2.97
N LYS A 389 11.92 1.46 -1.65
CA LYS A 389 12.81 0.82 -0.67
C LYS A 389 12.91 -0.69 -0.81
N LEU A 390 11.82 -1.39 -1.12
CA LEU A 390 11.78 -2.84 -1.20
C LEU A 390 12.33 -3.39 -2.51
N PHE A 391 12.17 -2.66 -3.62
CA PHE A 391 12.44 -3.19 -4.97
C PHE A 391 13.55 -2.45 -5.73
N LYS A 392 14.12 -1.37 -5.18
CA LYS A 392 15.28 -0.71 -5.82
C LYS A 392 16.44 -1.67 -5.98
N LYS A 393 17.18 -1.56 -7.09
CA LYS A 393 18.40 -2.36 -7.30
C LYS A 393 19.45 -1.94 -6.26
N HIS A 394 20.04 -2.90 -5.56
CA HIS A 394 20.94 -2.65 -4.41
C HIS A 394 22.18 -1.85 -4.77
N ASP A 395 22.79 -2.19 -5.90
CA ASP A 395 24.00 -1.52 -6.37
C ASP A 395 23.73 -0.12 -6.96
N ASN A 396 22.46 0.27 -7.10
CA ASN A 396 22.10 1.57 -7.64
C ASN A 396 21.90 2.58 -6.51
N PHE A 397 22.66 3.68 -6.61
CA PHE A 397 22.42 4.85 -5.79
C PHE A 397 21.01 5.41 -6.03
N SER A 398 20.29 5.71 -4.95
CA SER A 398 18.97 6.33 -5.04
C SER A 398 18.63 7.19 -3.84
N MET A 399 17.74 8.17 -4.05
CA MET A 399 17.28 9.10 -3.03
C MET A 399 15.75 9.15 -2.96
N ILE A 400 15.24 9.39 -1.75
CA ILE A 400 13.80 9.54 -1.50
C ILE A 400 13.59 10.81 -0.69
N PHE A 401 12.77 11.72 -1.23
CA PHE A 401 12.44 12.98 -0.60
C PHE A 401 10.94 13.08 -0.36
N HIS A 402 10.55 13.49 0.83
CA HIS A 402 9.18 13.87 1.09
C HIS A 402 8.97 15.31 0.60
N VAL A 403 7.89 15.55 -0.15
CA VAL A 403 7.65 16.82 -0.87
C VAL A 403 7.54 18.04 0.05
N LYS A 404 7.17 17.85 1.33
CA LYS A 404 7.11 18.93 2.32
C LYS A 404 8.50 19.35 2.82
N ASP A 405 9.52 18.51 2.62
CA ASP A 405 10.87 18.77 3.11
C ASP A 405 11.60 19.61 2.05
N GLN A 406 11.29 20.90 2.00
CA GLN A 406 11.85 21.85 1.03
C GLN A 406 12.99 22.69 1.59
N SER A 407 13.73 22.16 2.56
CA SER A 407 14.87 22.86 3.18
C SER A 407 16.03 23.00 2.19
N ASP A 408 16.81 24.07 2.33
CA ASP A 408 18.02 24.28 1.53
C ASP A 408 19.05 23.15 1.71
N GLU A 409 19.01 22.46 2.85
CA GLU A 409 19.87 21.30 3.15
C GLU A 409 19.62 20.14 2.18
N ILE A 410 18.35 19.84 1.88
CA ILE A 410 17.99 18.78 0.92
C ILE A 410 18.48 19.11 -0.49
N PHE A 411 18.36 20.36 -0.92
CA PHE A 411 18.84 20.77 -2.23
C PHE A 411 20.38 20.83 -2.30
N LYS A 412 21.06 21.15 -1.19
CA LYS A 412 22.52 21.01 -1.08
C LYS A 412 22.94 19.54 -1.17
N GLU A 413 22.24 18.65 -0.48
CA GLU A 413 22.45 17.21 -0.57
C GLU A 413 22.29 16.71 -2.02
N MET A 414 21.21 17.07 -2.70
CA MET A 414 21.00 16.77 -4.13
C MET A 414 22.13 17.28 -5.03
N THR A 415 22.65 18.47 -4.75
CA THR A 415 23.75 19.08 -5.51
C THR A 415 25.04 18.28 -5.34
N ASN A 416 25.37 17.91 -4.11
CA ASN A 416 26.57 17.12 -3.80
C ASN A 416 26.54 15.74 -4.46
N LEU A 417 25.34 15.16 -4.60
CA LEU A 417 25.14 13.81 -5.11
C LEU A 417 25.00 13.74 -6.64
N LYS A 418 24.97 14.91 -7.32
CA LYS A 418 24.92 15.00 -8.79
C LYS A 418 26.00 14.14 -9.46
N PHE A 419 27.20 14.13 -8.90
CA PHE A 419 28.37 13.41 -9.43
C PHE A 419 28.31 11.88 -9.23
N LEU A 420 27.49 11.39 -8.29
CA LEU A 420 27.32 9.95 -8.09
C LEU A 420 26.30 9.33 -9.04
N ILE A 421 25.37 10.14 -9.54
CA ILE A 421 24.29 9.71 -10.44
C ILE A 421 24.74 9.74 -11.91
N HIS A 422 25.67 10.64 -12.24
CA HIS A 422 26.37 10.77 -13.51
C HIS A 422 27.89 10.84 -13.25
N PRO A 423 28.56 9.69 -13.05
CA PRO A 423 30.01 9.64 -12.94
C PRO A 423 30.72 10.03 -14.25
#